data_AF-A0A815E816-F1
#
_entry.id   AF-A0A815E816-F1
#
_cell.length_a   1.000
_cell.length_b   1.000
_cell.length_c   1.000
_cell.angle_alpha   90.00
_cell.angle_beta   90.00
_cell.angle_gamma   90.00
#
_symmetry.space_group_name_H-M   'P 1'
#
loop_
_entity.id
_entity.type
_entity.pdbx_description
1 polymer ?
#
loop_
_entity_poly.entity_id
_entity_poly.type
_entity_poly.pdbx_seq_one_letter_code
_entity_poly.pdbx_strand_id
1 'polypeptide(L)'
;MFIYDHELDAPSKDDISEQAKQQLFNNICDSFQPAGSFKPLTTYASAMHDWWQRSLVNSTPTFRKRFKISFQDAVETSLHQEAYKKDHQIIPDLKTYIEARRVSVYGTLVCTLIQYSLGFDLPDVCLADKTLKRIMECFMDAGAWANDIYSFNNEQSEGHYNLVSVLMNANSSLSIQQAMDQAGQMVIDVYGDFQRLRHELPSWGADIDSQVEQFVDGLGDMVRGNLCWCFETERYFGSEREEVKRTRRIKLLPPKIKVQENILHSQKNAKISSSDHKDKDNVHKLNDLENEMDHNMDNNSCGNLDAILEPFNYLKSLPGKNVRSKLIEALNYWFQVSEEKFKVIDEIMGMLHNASLLIDDIEDGSELRRGSPVAHLIYGTPLTINAAELVCFLAIQKAYTLDNPDVGRILIDHLVELHKGQGYDIWWRENNICPTEENYYKMIDNKCGGLFRLTLDLLRICSPINFTEEKTKAINELCQTFGLFFQIRDDYCNLVSTEYTQKKTFCEDLTEGKYSFPIIHAIQNRPNDNRIQNVLKQRTNNMNLKQEVVKLLHEFGSIKYTKDKCMKLADECYALIKKLEDNIHFRIIMNHLTLIFDDSTQNDSMQSKHI
;
A
#
# COMPACT_ATOMS: atom_id res chain seq x y z
N MET A 1 -2.67 -1.66 -27.44
CA MET A 1 -1.70 -2.16 -26.45
C MET A 1 -0.67 -1.07 -26.17
N PHE A 2 0.29 -0.81 -27.05
CA PHE A 2 1.32 0.22 -26.86
C PHE A 2 0.86 1.68 -26.78
N ILE A 3 -0.37 1.95 -27.19
CA ILE A 3 -1.03 3.24 -27.03
C ILE A 3 -1.30 3.55 -25.55
N TYR A 4 -1.58 2.52 -24.73
CA TYR A 4 -1.77 2.68 -23.28
C TYR A 4 -0.43 2.96 -22.60
N ASP A 5 0.63 2.22 -22.97
CA ASP A 5 1.99 2.52 -22.52
C ASP A 5 2.37 3.96 -22.86
N HIS A 6 2.12 4.45 -24.08
CA HIS A 6 2.46 5.84 -24.46
C HIS A 6 1.67 6.95 -23.76
N GLU A 7 0.44 6.69 -23.28
CA GLU A 7 -0.30 7.66 -22.44
C GLU A 7 0.18 7.66 -21.00
N LEU A 8 0.61 6.50 -20.49
CA LEU A 8 1.20 6.36 -19.18
C LEU A 8 2.64 6.93 -19.15
N ASP A 9 3.41 6.66 -20.21
CA ASP A 9 4.78 7.14 -20.47
C ASP A 9 4.85 8.59 -20.99
N ALA A 10 3.70 9.24 -21.29
CA ALA A 10 3.71 10.56 -21.92
C ALA A 10 4.48 11.57 -21.04
N PRO A 11 5.43 12.34 -21.59
CA PRO A 11 6.10 13.39 -20.86
C PRO A 11 5.14 14.58 -20.74
N SER A 12 4.12 14.47 -19.88
CA SER A 12 3.51 15.68 -19.35
C SER A 12 4.59 16.37 -18.54
N LYS A 13 4.84 17.62 -18.88
CA LYS A 13 5.79 18.53 -18.22
C LYS A 13 5.44 18.85 -16.76
N ASP A 14 4.58 18.08 -16.12
CA ASP A 14 4.19 18.18 -14.72
C ASP A 14 4.03 16.76 -14.18
N ASP A 15 4.56 16.53 -12.97
CA ASP A 15 4.39 15.31 -12.18
C ASP A 15 2.88 15.01 -12.03
N ILE A 16 2.35 14.09 -12.84
CA ILE A 16 1.01 13.56 -12.62
C ILE A 16 1.07 12.79 -11.31
N SER A 17 0.30 13.21 -10.31
CA SER A 17 0.27 12.52 -9.00
C SER A 17 -0.19 11.07 -9.18
N GLU A 18 0.26 10.17 -8.30
CA GLU A 18 -0.18 8.76 -8.30
C GLU A 18 -1.72 8.64 -8.21
N GLN A 19 -2.39 9.60 -7.56
CA GLN A 19 -3.85 9.71 -7.57
C GLN A 19 -4.44 9.94 -8.96
N ALA A 20 -3.81 10.78 -9.78
CA ALA A 20 -4.29 11.05 -11.14
C ALA A 20 -4.04 9.87 -12.09
N LYS A 21 -2.94 9.11 -11.89
CA LYS A 21 -2.74 7.82 -12.57
C LYS A 21 -3.78 6.78 -12.17
N GLN A 22 -4.08 6.67 -10.87
CA GLN A 22 -5.12 5.77 -10.37
C GLN A 22 -6.52 6.18 -10.87
N GLN A 23 -6.80 7.47 -11.00
CA GLN A 23 -8.04 7.96 -11.57
C GLN A 23 -8.16 7.62 -13.07
N LEU A 24 -7.06 7.74 -13.81
CA LEU A 24 -6.99 7.32 -15.21
C LEU A 24 -7.19 5.80 -15.35
N PHE A 25 -6.57 5.00 -14.48
CA PHE A 25 -6.79 3.55 -14.39
C PHE A 25 -8.25 3.20 -14.18
N ASN A 26 -8.87 3.78 -13.15
CA ASN A 26 -10.28 3.52 -12.83
C ASN A 26 -11.19 3.86 -14.01
N ASN A 27 -10.91 4.96 -14.73
CA ASN A 27 -11.69 5.33 -15.90
C ASN A 27 -11.49 4.39 -17.09
N ILE A 28 -10.28 3.88 -17.30
CA ILE A 28 -10.01 2.87 -18.33
C ILE A 28 -10.75 1.56 -17.99
N CYS A 29 -10.77 1.13 -16.73
CA CYS A 29 -11.53 -0.03 -16.26
C CYS A 29 -13.05 0.18 -16.38
N ASP A 30 -13.54 1.40 -16.17
CA ASP A 30 -14.95 1.77 -16.34
C ASP A 30 -15.42 1.75 -17.80
N SER A 31 -14.51 1.64 -18.78
CA SER A 31 -14.87 1.51 -20.20
C SER A 31 -15.74 0.27 -20.48
N PHE A 32 -15.79 -0.70 -19.57
CA PHE A 32 -16.63 -1.89 -19.68
C PHE A 32 -18.09 -1.73 -19.23
N GLN A 33 -18.46 -0.54 -18.74
CA GLN A 33 -19.83 -0.23 -18.35
C GLN A 33 -20.80 -0.23 -19.55
N PRO A 34 -22.13 -0.34 -19.33
CA PRO A 34 -23.13 -0.25 -20.40
C PRO A 34 -23.06 1.06 -21.20
N ALA A 35 -23.55 1.02 -22.44
CA ALA A 35 -23.66 2.21 -23.27
C ALA A 35 -24.47 3.31 -22.55
N GLY A 36 -23.93 4.53 -22.54
CA GLY A 36 -24.57 5.71 -21.94
C GLY A 36 -24.33 5.93 -20.44
N SER A 37 -23.72 4.97 -19.72
CA SER A 37 -23.34 5.17 -18.30
C SER A 37 -21.88 5.57 -18.12
N PHE A 38 -21.03 5.35 -19.13
CA PHE A 38 -19.60 5.64 -19.07
C PHE A 38 -19.29 7.08 -19.49
N LYS A 39 -18.46 7.78 -18.71
CA LYS A 39 -17.91 9.10 -19.05
C LYS A 39 -16.39 8.97 -19.26
N PRO A 40 -15.90 8.96 -20.50
CA PRO A 40 -14.46 8.83 -20.77
C PRO A 40 -13.72 10.11 -20.34
N LEU A 41 -12.60 9.94 -19.65
CA LEU A 41 -11.65 11.01 -19.33
C LEU A 41 -10.61 11.21 -20.44
N THR A 42 -10.36 10.18 -21.26
CA THR A 42 -9.43 10.25 -22.40
C THR A 42 -10.06 9.72 -23.68
N THR A 43 -9.49 10.11 -24.82
CA THR A 43 -9.87 9.60 -26.14
C THR A 43 -9.73 8.09 -26.22
N TYR A 44 -8.77 7.50 -25.50
CA TYR A 44 -8.54 6.05 -25.49
C TYR A 44 -9.53 5.30 -24.63
N ALA A 45 -9.87 5.83 -23.46
CA ALA A 45 -10.98 5.32 -22.67
C ALA A 45 -12.28 5.31 -23.50
N SER A 46 -12.51 6.38 -24.28
CA SER A 46 -13.64 6.43 -25.22
C SER A 46 -13.56 5.38 -26.33
N ALA A 47 -12.38 5.21 -26.96
CA ALA A 47 -12.18 4.22 -28.02
C ALA A 47 -12.31 2.78 -27.50
N MET A 48 -11.86 2.53 -26.28
CA MET A 48 -11.99 1.24 -25.60
C MET A 48 -13.44 0.90 -25.31
N HIS A 49 -14.21 1.87 -24.81
CA HIS A 49 -15.63 1.71 -24.57
C HIS A 49 -16.39 1.41 -25.88
N ASP A 50 -16.10 2.17 -26.94
CA ASP A 50 -16.69 1.96 -28.27
C ASP A 50 -16.35 0.57 -28.85
N TRP A 51 -15.08 0.15 -28.74
CA TRP A 51 -14.67 -1.20 -29.12
C TRP A 51 -15.39 -2.27 -28.30
N TRP A 52 -15.48 -2.09 -26.97
CA TRP A 52 -16.16 -3.02 -26.07
C TRP A 52 -17.64 -3.16 -26.42
N GLN A 53 -18.37 -2.06 -26.62
CA GLN A 53 -19.78 -2.14 -27.01
C GLN A 53 -19.98 -2.90 -28.32
N ARG A 54 -19.08 -2.74 -29.30
CA ARG A 54 -19.14 -3.49 -30.57
C ARG A 54 -18.77 -4.95 -30.40
N SER A 55 -17.78 -5.27 -29.56
CA SER A 55 -17.37 -6.65 -29.33
C SER A 55 -18.45 -7.46 -28.59
N LEU A 56 -19.33 -6.82 -27.82
CA LEU A 56 -20.48 -7.48 -27.18
C LEU A 56 -21.43 -8.16 -28.17
N VAL A 57 -21.49 -7.72 -29.43
CA VAL A 57 -22.39 -8.31 -30.44
C VAL A 57 -21.97 -9.73 -30.81
N ASN A 58 -20.67 -9.97 -30.95
CA ASN A 58 -20.11 -11.21 -31.52
C ASN A 58 -19.28 -12.01 -30.51
N SER A 59 -19.22 -11.60 -29.24
CA SER A 59 -18.47 -12.30 -28.21
C SER A 59 -19.33 -13.23 -27.35
N THR A 60 -18.71 -14.30 -26.87
CA THR A 60 -19.30 -15.21 -25.88
C THR A 60 -19.23 -14.61 -24.46
N PRO A 61 -20.05 -15.11 -23.51
CA PRO A 61 -19.91 -14.75 -22.09
C PRO A 61 -18.52 -15.10 -21.52
N THR A 62 -17.93 -16.22 -21.97
CA THR A 62 -16.60 -16.68 -21.55
C THR A 62 -15.52 -15.69 -21.97
N PHE A 63 -15.50 -15.29 -23.25
CA PHE A 63 -14.61 -14.25 -23.72
C PHE A 63 -14.77 -12.96 -22.93
N ARG A 64 -16.01 -12.49 -22.74
CA ARG A 64 -16.28 -11.23 -22.02
C ARG A 64 -15.71 -11.24 -20.61
N LYS A 65 -15.82 -12.38 -19.90
CA LYS A 65 -15.25 -12.56 -18.56
C LYS A 65 -13.72 -12.55 -18.61
N ARG A 66 -13.12 -13.39 -19.46
CA ARG A 66 -11.66 -13.52 -19.58
C ARG A 66 -11.02 -12.20 -20.01
N PHE A 67 -11.61 -11.52 -20.99
CA PHE A 67 -11.11 -10.28 -21.54
C PHE A 67 -11.05 -9.17 -20.50
N LYS A 68 -12.13 -8.98 -19.71
CA LYS A 68 -12.15 -7.97 -18.64
C LYS A 68 -11.03 -8.21 -17.63
N ILE A 69 -10.92 -9.45 -17.14
CA ILE A 69 -9.90 -9.83 -16.15
C ILE A 69 -8.50 -9.57 -16.73
N SER A 70 -8.18 -10.16 -17.89
CA SER A 70 -6.85 -10.02 -18.49
C SER A 70 -6.51 -8.58 -18.89
N PHE A 71 -7.52 -7.75 -19.21
CA PHE A 71 -7.29 -6.34 -19.49
C PHE A 71 -7.01 -5.55 -18.21
N GLN A 72 -7.78 -5.77 -17.14
CA GLN A 72 -7.56 -5.12 -15.84
C GLN A 72 -6.19 -5.48 -15.28
N ASP A 73 -5.87 -6.78 -15.23
CA ASP A 73 -4.58 -7.29 -14.74
C ASP A 73 -3.40 -6.66 -15.50
N ALA A 74 -3.52 -6.55 -16.82
CA ALA A 74 -2.45 -6.04 -17.66
C ALA A 74 -2.24 -4.52 -17.48
N VAL A 75 -3.30 -3.73 -17.39
CA VAL A 75 -3.17 -2.27 -17.15
C VAL A 75 -2.65 -2.01 -15.73
N GLU A 76 -3.14 -2.77 -14.73
CA GLU A 76 -2.69 -2.65 -13.34
C GLU A 76 -1.20 -2.98 -13.20
N THR A 77 -0.75 -4.06 -13.85
CA THR A 77 0.66 -4.46 -13.83
C THR A 77 1.57 -3.42 -14.48
N SER A 78 1.17 -2.85 -15.63
CA SER A 78 1.95 -1.81 -16.30
C SER A 78 2.17 -0.59 -15.41
N LEU A 79 1.14 -0.15 -14.68
CA LEU A 79 1.24 0.96 -13.73
C LEU A 79 2.19 0.66 -12.56
N HIS A 80 2.07 -0.53 -11.96
CA HIS A 80 2.95 -0.94 -10.88
C HIS A 80 4.41 -1.04 -11.35
N GLN A 81 4.65 -1.56 -12.56
CA GLN A 81 5.99 -1.68 -13.11
C GLN A 81 6.63 -0.29 -13.36
N GLU A 82 5.84 0.67 -13.83
CA GLU A 82 6.31 2.02 -14.11
C GLU A 82 6.65 2.79 -12.81
N ALA A 83 5.76 2.72 -11.80
CA ALA A 83 6.02 3.25 -10.46
C ALA A 83 7.27 2.61 -9.84
N TYR A 84 7.39 1.29 -9.93
CA TYR A 84 8.55 0.56 -9.42
C TYR A 84 9.86 0.97 -10.10
N LYS A 85 9.87 1.14 -11.43
CA LYS A 85 11.05 1.61 -12.19
C LYS A 85 11.44 3.06 -11.85
N LYS A 86 10.47 3.93 -11.54
CA LYS A 86 10.71 5.35 -11.19
C LYS A 86 11.31 5.48 -9.79
N ASP A 87 10.84 4.69 -8.83
CA ASP A 87 11.21 4.80 -7.41
C ASP A 87 12.41 3.92 -7.02
N HIS A 88 12.70 2.86 -7.79
CA HIS A 88 13.77 1.92 -7.49
C HIS A 88 14.79 1.89 -8.65
N GLN A 89 15.97 2.46 -8.43
CA GLN A 89 17.14 2.29 -9.33
C GLN A 89 17.79 0.90 -9.22
N ILE A 90 17.13 -0.05 -8.55
CA ILE A 90 17.67 -1.40 -8.30
C ILE A 90 17.27 -2.29 -9.47
N ILE A 91 18.27 -2.79 -10.19
CA ILE A 91 18.07 -3.76 -11.27
C ILE A 91 17.77 -5.12 -10.60
N PRO A 92 16.60 -5.74 -10.86
CA PRO A 92 16.24 -7.03 -10.26
C PRO A 92 17.12 -8.16 -10.81
N ASP A 93 17.11 -9.33 -10.14
CA ASP A 93 17.70 -10.54 -10.69
C ASP A 93 16.90 -11.06 -11.91
N LEU A 94 17.53 -11.90 -12.72
CA LEU A 94 16.96 -12.37 -13.99
C LEU A 94 15.63 -13.12 -13.80
N LYS A 95 15.48 -13.92 -12.75
CA LYS A 95 14.27 -14.71 -12.53
C LYS A 95 13.10 -13.79 -12.19
N THR A 96 13.29 -12.90 -11.22
CA THR A 96 12.31 -11.90 -10.81
C THR A 96 11.89 -11.02 -11.99
N TYR A 97 12.86 -10.61 -12.82
CA TYR A 97 12.59 -9.82 -14.02
C TYR A 97 11.70 -10.56 -15.02
N ILE A 98 12.01 -11.83 -15.35
CA ILE A 98 11.23 -12.62 -16.32
C ILE A 98 9.79 -12.80 -15.85
N GLU A 99 9.59 -13.15 -14.57
CA GLU A 99 8.25 -13.37 -13.99
C GLU A 99 7.40 -12.08 -14.07
N ALA A 100 7.96 -10.94 -13.68
CA ALA A 100 7.27 -9.65 -13.80
C ALA A 100 7.02 -9.25 -15.27
N ARG A 101 8.00 -9.52 -16.16
CA ARG A 101 7.91 -9.11 -17.56
C ARG A 101 6.81 -9.85 -18.32
N ARG A 102 6.57 -11.15 -18.04
CA ARG A 102 5.49 -11.95 -18.66
C ARG A 102 4.10 -11.33 -18.46
N VAL A 103 3.86 -10.72 -17.30
CA VAL A 103 2.57 -10.09 -16.99
C VAL A 103 2.47 -8.71 -17.68
N SER A 104 3.58 -7.98 -17.77
CA SER A 104 3.63 -6.64 -18.39
C SER A 104 3.47 -6.60 -19.91
N VAL A 105 3.61 -7.73 -20.61
CA VAL A 105 3.48 -7.77 -22.09
C VAL A 105 2.05 -8.02 -22.57
N TYR A 106 1.07 -7.88 -21.67
CA TYR A 106 -0.36 -8.08 -21.97
C TYR A 106 -0.64 -9.47 -22.60
N GLY A 107 0.18 -10.48 -22.27
CA GLY A 107 0.17 -11.77 -22.97
C GLY A 107 -1.15 -12.53 -22.83
N THR A 108 -1.73 -12.52 -21.64
CA THR A 108 -3.05 -13.13 -21.34
C THR A 108 -4.19 -12.44 -22.09
N LEU A 109 -4.10 -11.12 -22.26
CA LEU A 109 -5.05 -10.33 -23.04
C LEU A 109 -4.98 -10.71 -24.53
N VAL A 110 -3.77 -10.86 -25.09
CA VAL A 110 -3.59 -11.34 -26.47
C VAL A 110 -4.16 -12.75 -26.66
N CYS A 111 -3.88 -13.66 -25.72
CA CYS A 111 -4.44 -15.02 -25.77
C CYS A 111 -5.98 -15.01 -25.83
N THR A 112 -6.62 -14.09 -25.13
CA THR A 112 -8.07 -13.94 -25.16
C THR A 112 -8.56 -13.35 -26.49
N LEU A 113 -7.83 -12.40 -27.05
CA LEU A 113 -8.14 -11.80 -28.36
C LEU A 113 -7.97 -12.77 -29.53
N ILE A 114 -6.99 -13.68 -29.48
CA ILE A 114 -6.80 -14.71 -30.52
C ILE A 114 -8.02 -15.60 -30.59
N GLN A 115 -8.49 -16.14 -29.45
CA GLN A 115 -9.71 -16.95 -29.34
C GLN A 115 -10.92 -16.23 -29.95
N TYR A 116 -11.11 -14.95 -29.59
CA TYR A 116 -12.17 -14.13 -30.18
C TYR A 116 -12.05 -13.94 -31.68
N SER A 117 -10.84 -13.69 -32.20
CA SER A 117 -10.63 -13.53 -33.64
C SER A 117 -10.87 -14.82 -34.42
N LEU A 118 -10.63 -15.98 -33.81
CA LEU A 118 -10.86 -17.29 -34.39
C LEU A 118 -12.30 -17.79 -34.20
N GLY A 119 -13.11 -17.09 -33.39
CA GLY A 119 -14.53 -17.36 -33.22
C GLY A 119 -14.86 -18.54 -32.28
N PHE A 120 -13.96 -18.91 -31.39
CA PHE A 120 -14.18 -19.97 -30.39
C PHE A 120 -13.56 -19.62 -29.04
N ASP A 121 -14.03 -20.27 -27.97
CA ASP A 121 -13.35 -20.28 -26.67
C ASP A 121 -12.80 -21.67 -26.39
N LEU A 122 -11.51 -21.75 -26.05
CA LEU A 122 -10.96 -23.01 -25.57
C LEU A 122 -11.55 -23.35 -24.19
N PRO A 123 -11.86 -24.64 -23.93
CA PRO A 123 -12.25 -25.10 -22.61
C PRO A 123 -11.20 -24.76 -21.54
N ASP A 124 -11.64 -24.45 -20.32
CA ASP A 124 -10.74 -24.13 -19.20
C ASP A 124 -9.75 -25.27 -18.92
N VAL A 125 -10.16 -26.52 -19.15
CA VAL A 125 -9.29 -27.70 -18.98
C VAL A 125 -8.10 -27.71 -19.96
N CYS A 126 -8.26 -27.17 -21.16
CA CYS A 126 -7.18 -27.04 -22.13
C CYS A 126 -6.22 -25.92 -21.69
N LEU A 127 -6.76 -24.77 -21.30
CA LEU A 127 -5.96 -23.65 -20.79
C LEU A 127 -5.27 -23.97 -19.45
N ALA A 128 -5.79 -24.94 -18.69
CA ALA A 128 -5.20 -25.42 -17.46
C ALA A 128 -4.04 -26.41 -17.68
N ASP A 129 -3.93 -26.99 -18.87
CA ASP A 129 -2.92 -27.98 -19.23
C ASP A 129 -1.50 -27.42 -19.16
N LYS A 130 -0.57 -28.25 -18.69
CA LYS A 130 0.82 -27.84 -18.45
C LYS A 130 1.56 -27.52 -19.74
N THR A 131 1.34 -28.30 -20.80
CA THR A 131 2.01 -28.11 -22.09
C THR A 131 1.48 -26.86 -22.76
N LEU A 132 0.16 -26.68 -22.84
CA LEU A 132 -0.42 -25.47 -23.44
C LEU A 132 -0.06 -24.20 -22.67
N LYS A 133 -0.06 -24.23 -21.33
CA LYS A 133 0.44 -23.11 -20.51
C LYS A 133 1.88 -22.77 -20.83
N ARG A 134 2.75 -23.77 -20.97
CA ARG A 134 4.16 -23.53 -21.29
C ARG A 134 4.32 -22.93 -22.70
N ILE A 135 3.51 -23.34 -23.68
CA ILE A 135 3.48 -22.72 -25.00
C ILE A 135 3.06 -21.24 -24.92
N MET A 136 2.05 -20.92 -24.10
CA MET A 136 1.63 -19.54 -23.87
C MET A 136 2.75 -18.71 -23.19
N GLU A 137 3.49 -19.29 -22.25
CA GLU A 137 4.67 -18.64 -21.64
C GLU A 137 5.77 -18.40 -22.66
N CYS A 138 6.07 -19.37 -23.53
CA CYS A 138 7.03 -19.19 -24.63
C CYS A 138 6.62 -18.03 -25.55
N PHE A 139 5.33 -17.91 -25.89
CA PHE A 139 4.81 -16.76 -26.63
C PHE A 139 5.09 -15.43 -25.92
N MET A 140 4.82 -15.36 -24.61
CA MET A 140 5.04 -14.15 -23.81
C MET A 140 6.52 -13.80 -23.69
N ASP A 141 7.37 -14.79 -23.42
CA ASP A 141 8.83 -14.63 -23.29
C ASP A 141 9.44 -14.13 -24.60
N ALA A 142 9.07 -14.75 -25.74
CA ALA A 142 9.56 -14.32 -27.04
C ALA A 142 9.18 -12.88 -27.35
N GLY A 143 7.93 -12.50 -27.08
CA GLY A 143 7.45 -11.12 -27.27
C GLY A 143 8.19 -10.13 -26.38
N ALA A 144 8.35 -10.45 -25.09
CA ALA A 144 9.01 -9.63 -24.09
C ALA A 144 10.48 -9.38 -24.40
N TRP A 145 11.26 -10.44 -24.58
CA TRP A 145 12.70 -10.32 -24.74
C TRP A 145 13.07 -9.70 -26.09
N ALA A 146 12.30 -10.01 -27.14
CA ALA A 146 12.45 -9.31 -28.41
C ALA A 146 12.18 -7.80 -28.26
N ASN A 147 11.14 -7.42 -27.51
CA ASN A 147 10.83 -6.02 -27.23
C ASN A 147 12.00 -5.31 -26.53
N ASP A 148 12.55 -5.91 -25.47
CA ASP A 148 13.65 -5.36 -24.69
C ASP A 148 14.93 -5.19 -25.54
N ILE A 149 15.16 -6.06 -26.53
CA ILE A 149 16.26 -5.91 -27.48
C ILE A 149 16.04 -4.68 -28.38
N TYR A 150 14.82 -4.48 -28.89
CA TYR A 150 14.51 -3.35 -29.78
C TYR A 150 14.47 -2.02 -29.01
N SER A 151 13.96 -2.02 -27.78
CA SER A 151 13.76 -0.82 -26.96
C SER A 151 15.01 -0.37 -26.21
N PHE A 152 16.00 -1.25 -26.02
CA PHE A 152 17.18 -0.99 -25.19
C PHE A 152 17.83 0.37 -25.45
N ASN A 153 18.01 0.76 -26.71
CA ASN A 153 18.73 1.99 -27.03
C ASN A 153 18.02 3.25 -26.52
N ASN A 154 16.69 3.25 -26.55
CA ASN A 154 15.87 4.34 -26.03
C ASN A 154 15.86 4.31 -24.49
N GLU A 155 15.60 3.14 -23.91
CA GLU A 155 15.49 2.95 -22.46
C GLU A 155 16.79 3.25 -21.73
N GLN A 156 17.94 2.77 -22.23
CA GLN A 156 19.25 3.07 -21.65
C GLN A 156 19.57 4.57 -21.71
N SER A 157 19.10 5.28 -22.75
CA SER A 157 19.31 6.72 -22.88
C SER A 157 18.51 7.52 -21.84
N GLU A 158 17.42 6.93 -21.34
CA GLU A 158 16.51 7.52 -20.35
C GLU A 158 16.84 7.08 -18.91
N GLY A 159 17.79 6.15 -18.76
CA GLY A 159 18.17 5.58 -17.47
C GLY A 159 17.24 4.47 -16.98
N HIS A 160 16.42 3.88 -17.87
CA HIS A 160 15.57 2.73 -17.58
C HIS A 160 16.34 1.42 -17.79
N TYR A 161 16.02 0.39 -17.00
CA TYR A 161 16.58 -0.95 -17.16
C TYR A 161 15.64 -1.87 -17.93
N ASN A 162 16.22 -2.85 -18.63
CA ASN A 162 15.50 -3.96 -19.25
C ASN A 162 16.30 -5.27 -19.18
N LEU A 163 15.88 -6.31 -19.91
CA LEU A 163 16.57 -7.60 -19.94
C LEU A 163 18.09 -7.48 -20.17
N VAL A 164 18.54 -6.63 -21.10
CA VAL A 164 19.97 -6.44 -21.39
C VAL A 164 20.69 -5.87 -20.16
N SER A 165 20.10 -4.87 -19.51
CA SER A 165 20.63 -4.31 -18.25
C SER A 165 20.67 -5.36 -17.13
N VAL A 166 19.64 -6.20 -17.03
CA VAL A 166 19.53 -7.27 -16.03
C VAL A 166 20.60 -8.34 -16.25
N LEU A 167 20.85 -8.74 -17.50
CA LEU A 167 21.93 -9.67 -17.83
C LEU A 167 23.31 -9.10 -17.49
N MET A 168 23.54 -7.82 -17.79
CA MET A 168 24.77 -7.12 -17.40
C MET A 168 24.92 -6.99 -15.88
N ASN A 169 23.81 -6.83 -15.15
CA ASN A 169 23.82 -6.78 -13.69
C ASN A 169 24.13 -8.15 -13.08
N ALA A 170 23.56 -9.23 -13.64
CA ALA A 170 23.84 -10.61 -13.21
C ALA A 170 25.30 -11.03 -13.49
N ASN A 171 25.95 -10.44 -14.49
CA ASN A 171 27.36 -10.65 -14.77
C ASN A 171 28.03 -9.35 -15.24
N SER A 172 28.68 -8.66 -14.30
CA SER A 172 29.32 -7.35 -14.50
C SER A 172 30.47 -7.34 -15.51
N SER A 173 30.92 -8.51 -15.98
CA SER A 173 31.95 -8.62 -17.02
C SER A 173 31.40 -8.60 -18.45
N LEU A 174 30.07 -8.67 -18.64
CA LEU A 174 29.46 -8.66 -19.96
C LEU A 174 29.47 -7.25 -20.56
N SER A 175 29.96 -7.14 -21.79
CA SER A 175 29.69 -5.97 -22.63
C SER A 175 28.23 -5.92 -23.07
N ILE A 176 27.75 -4.74 -23.49
CA ILE A 176 26.39 -4.57 -24.03
C ILE A 176 26.13 -5.56 -25.18
N GLN A 177 27.10 -5.74 -26.09
CA GLN A 177 26.95 -6.66 -27.21
C GLN A 177 26.80 -8.11 -26.72
N GLN A 178 27.61 -8.55 -25.75
CA GLN A 178 27.51 -9.90 -25.22
C GLN A 178 26.19 -10.13 -24.47
N ALA A 179 25.68 -9.14 -23.75
CA ALA A 179 24.37 -9.21 -23.11
C ALA A 179 23.23 -9.24 -24.14
N MET A 180 23.32 -8.46 -25.23
CA MET A 180 22.37 -8.54 -26.35
C MET A 180 22.41 -9.90 -27.05
N ASP A 181 23.60 -10.45 -27.29
CA ASP A 181 23.76 -11.78 -27.89
C ASP A 181 23.12 -12.86 -27.00
N GLN A 182 23.31 -12.75 -25.68
CA GLN A 182 22.68 -13.65 -24.71
C GLN A 182 21.14 -13.51 -24.70
N ALA A 183 20.61 -12.30 -24.69
CA ALA A 183 19.17 -12.07 -24.81
C ALA A 183 18.60 -12.63 -26.14
N GLY A 184 19.33 -12.46 -27.24
CA GLY A 184 18.99 -13.03 -28.54
C GLY A 184 18.98 -14.56 -28.52
N GLN A 185 19.94 -15.18 -27.83
CA GLN A 185 19.96 -16.63 -27.66
C GLN A 185 18.75 -17.12 -26.84
N MET A 186 18.37 -16.41 -25.78
CA MET A 186 17.17 -16.74 -25.01
C MET A 186 15.92 -16.75 -25.90
N VAL A 187 15.75 -15.77 -26.79
CA VAL A 187 14.63 -15.73 -27.74
C VAL A 187 14.65 -16.96 -28.68
N ILE A 188 15.82 -17.34 -29.18
CA ILE A 188 15.99 -18.52 -30.05
C ILE A 188 15.61 -19.81 -29.29
N ASP A 189 16.07 -19.95 -28.05
CA ASP A 189 15.80 -21.13 -27.21
C ASP A 189 14.29 -21.28 -26.96
N VAL A 190 13.60 -20.17 -26.69
CA VAL A 190 12.14 -20.15 -26.52
C VAL A 190 11.40 -20.55 -27.80
N TYR A 191 11.89 -20.18 -28.99
CA TYR A 191 11.32 -20.68 -30.24
C TYR A 191 11.52 -22.19 -30.41
N GLY A 192 12.68 -22.71 -30.02
CA GLY A 192 12.93 -24.15 -29.99
C GLY A 192 11.96 -24.88 -29.07
N ASP A 193 11.78 -24.37 -27.85
CA ASP A 193 10.82 -24.92 -26.88
C ASP A 193 9.38 -24.85 -27.38
N PHE A 194 8.95 -23.73 -27.95
CA PHE A 194 7.61 -23.57 -28.52
C PHE A 194 7.32 -24.65 -29.57
N GLN A 195 8.26 -24.85 -30.51
CA GLN A 195 8.11 -25.86 -31.56
C GLN A 195 8.09 -27.28 -31.00
N ARG A 196 8.98 -27.60 -30.06
CA ARG A 196 9.01 -28.91 -29.41
C ARG A 196 7.69 -29.20 -28.69
N LEU A 197 7.24 -28.27 -27.83
CA LEU A 197 6.03 -28.41 -27.03
C LEU A 197 4.77 -28.53 -27.88
N ARG A 198 4.72 -27.87 -29.05
CA ARG A 198 3.60 -28.02 -30.00
C ARG A 198 3.41 -29.49 -30.42
N HIS A 199 4.49 -30.25 -30.61
CA HIS A 199 4.42 -31.67 -30.93
C HIS A 199 4.10 -32.57 -29.72
N GLU A 200 4.21 -32.03 -28.50
CA GLU A 200 3.95 -32.72 -27.23
C GLU A 200 2.55 -32.42 -26.67
N LEU A 201 1.72 -31.64 -27.39
CA LEU A 201 0.36 -31.32 -26.96
C LEU A 201 -0.47 -32.61 -26.81
N PRO A 202 -1.17 -32.79 -25.67
CA PRO A 202 -2.07 -33.93 -25.52
C PRO A 202 -3.30 -33.76 -26.42
N SER A 203 -4.07 -34.84 -26.58
CA SER A 203 -5.33 -34.81 -27.30
C SER A 203 -6.50 -34.64 -26.33
N TRP A 204 -7.42 -33.74 -26.66
CA TRP A 204 -8.71 -33.51 -26.03
C TRP A 204 -9.89 -33.92 -26.92
N GLY A 205 -9.61 -34.49 -28.09
CA GLY A 205 -10.58 -34.90 -29.09
C GLY A 205 -10.52 -34.00 -30.33
N ALA A 206 -10.79 -34.60 -31.50
CA ALA A 206 -10.47 -34.01 -32.81
C ALA A 206 -10.93 -32.55 -33.00
N ASP A 207 -12.13 -32.21 -32.54
CA ASP A 207 -12.68 -30.85 -32.68
C ASP A 207 -11.93 -29.83 -31.81
N ILE A 208 -11.59 -30.20 -30.56
CA ILE A 208 -10.84 -29.34 -29.64
C ILE A 208 -9.37 -29.26 -30.05
N ASP A 209 -8.79 -30.38 -30.49
CA ASP A 209 -7.41 -30.43 -30.98
C ASP A 209 -7.22 -29.48 -32.17
N SER A 210 -8.19 -29.43 -33.08
CA SER A 210 -8.18 -28.47 -34.20
C SER A 210 -8.25 -27.01 -33.74
N GLN A 211 -8.99 -26.71 -32.68
CA GLN A 211 -9.07 -25.36 -32.11
C GLN A 211 -7.79 -24.99 -31.35
N VAL A 212 -7.21 -25.92 -30.59
CA VAL A 212 -5.93 -25.72 -29.91
C VAL A 212 -4.83 -25.45 -30.92
N GLU A 213 -4.79 -26.19 -32.03
CA GLU A 213 -3.78 -25.98 -33.08
C GLU A 213 -3.92 -24.59 -33.72
N GLN A 214 -5.14 -24.16 -34.06
CA GLN A 214 -5.39 -22.81 -34.58
C GLN A 214 -5.02 -21.71 -33.57
N PHE A 215 -5.27 -21.95 -32.28
CA PHE A 215 -4.88 -21.03 -31.22
C PHE A 215 -3.35 -20.92 -31.11
N VAL A 216 -2.64 -22.03 -31.16
CA VAL A 216 -1.16 -22.08 -31.15
C VAL A 216 -0.57 -21.41 -32.39
N ASP A 217 -1.18 -21.59 -33.57
CA ASP A 217 -0.82 -20.84 -34.77
C ASP A 217 -1.00 -19.33 -34.57
N GLY A 218 -2.11 -18.91 -33.98
CA GLY A 218 -2.37 -17.51 -33.65
C GLY A 218 -1.31 -16.90 -32.72
N LEU A 219 -0.79 -17.67 -31.75
CA LEU A 219 0.33 -17.22 -30.89
C LEU A 219 1.61 -17.00 -31.72
N GLY A 220 1.92 -17.91 -32.65
CA GLY A 220 3.05 -17.78 -33.56
C GLY A 220 2.91 -16.58 -34.51
N ASP A 221 1.72 -16.37 -35.06
CA ASP A 221 1.41 -15.24 -35.93
C ASP A 221 1.55 -13.90 -35.20
N MET A 222 1.16 -13.82 -33.93
CA MET A 222 1.34 -12.61 -33.12
C MET A 222 2.81 -12.27 -32.91
N VAL A 223 3.66 -13.26 -32.64
CA VAL A 223 5.12 -13.04 -32.50
C VAL A 223 5.72 -12.53 -33.81
N ARG A 224 5.37 -13.18 -34.93
CA ARG A 224 5.83 -12.77 -36.26
C ARG A 224 5.32 -11.38 -36.64
N GLY A 225 4.05 -11.10 -36.36
CA GLY A 225 3.42 -9.81 -36.61
C GLY A 225 4.09 -8.69 -35.85
N ASN A 226 4.42 -8.91 -34.57
CA ASN A 226 5.16 -7.95 -33.76
C ASN A 226 6.54 -7.63 -34.36
N LEU A 227 7.28 -8.65 -34.80
CA LEU A 227 8.57 -8.46 -35.47
C LEU A 227 8.44 -7.62 -36.76
N CYS A 228 7.46 -7.92 -37.62
CA CYS A 228 7.22 -7.14 -38.84
C CYS A 228 6.90 -5.68 -38.49
N TRP A 229 5.97 -5.47 -37.56
CA TRP A 229 5.53 -4.16 -37.13
C TRP A 229 6.66 -3.29 -36.54
N CYS A 230 7.59 -3.89 -35.80
CA CYS A 230 8.74 -3.18 -35.22
C CYS A 230 9.66 -2.54 -36.27
N PHE A 231 9.70 -3.09 -37.48
CA PHE A 231 10.49 -2.54 -38.60
C PHE A 231 9.66 -1.78 -39.64
N GLU A 232 8.33 -2.00 -39.69
CA GLU A 232 7.44 -1.22 -40.55
C GLU A 232 7.14 0.17 -39.96
N THR A 233 7.18 0.29 -38.62
CA THR A 233 6.97 1.55 -37.90
C THR A 233 8.27 2.22 -37.49
N GLU A 234 8.19 3.50 -37.15
CA GLU A 234 9.33 4.31 -36.71
C GLU A 234 9.62 4.22 -35.21
N ARG A 235 8.88 3.37 -34.47
CA ARG A 235 8.86 3.41 -33.01
C ARG A 235 10.22 3.19 -32.35
N TYR A 236 10.96 2.18 -32.79
CA TYR A 236 12.24 1.81 -32.16
C TYR A 236 13.46 2.41 -32.87
N PHE A 237 13.44 2.41 -34.20
CA PHE A 237 14.61 2.75 -35.02
C PHE A 237 14.42 4.03 -35.85
N GLY A 238 13.30 4.74 -35.68
CA GLY A 238 13.02 5.98 -36.40
C GLY A 238 13.06 5.82 -37.92
N SER A 239 13.59 6.85 -38.59
CA SER A 239 13.82 6.84 -40.03
C SER A 239 14.93 5.86 -40.47
N GLU A 240 15.76 5.37 -39.56
CA GLU A 240 16.89 4.47 -39.86
C GLU A 240 16.51 2.98 -39.88
N ARG A 241 15.23 2.64 -39.63
CA ARG A 241 14.74 1.26 -39.49
C ARG A 241 15.14 0.29 -40.60
N GLU A 242 15.11 0.72 -41.87
CA GLU A 242 15.49 -0.13 -43.00
C GLU A 242 17.00 -0.43 -43.03
N GLU A 243 17.82 0.56 -42.66
CA GLU A 243 19.27 0.40 -42.59
C GLU A 243 19.66 -0.48 -41.38
N VAL A 244 19.00 -0.29 -40.24
CA VAL A 244 19.15 -1.17 -39.06
C VAL A 244 18.74 -2.60 -39.41
N LYS A 245 17.61 -2.82 -40.10
CA LYS A 245 17.16 -4.14 -40.54
C LYS A 245 18.18 -4.83 -41.44
N ARG A 246 18.79 -4.07 -42.37
CA ARG A 246 19.77 -4.57 -43.33
C ARG A 246 21.13 -4.87 -42.69
N THR A 247 21.61 -3.98 -41.83
CA THR A 247 22.97 -4.04 -41.28
C THR A 247 23.06 -4.72 -39.92
N ARG A 248 21.94 -4.77 -39.19
CA ARG A 248 21.85 -5.17 -37.79
C ARG A 248 22.77 -4.36 -36.87
N ARG A 249 23.05 -3.11 -37.24
CA ARG A 249 23.89 -2.19 -36.47
C ARG A 249 23.05 -1.02 -36.00
N ILE A 250 23.20 -0.68 -34.73
CA ILE A 250 22.52 0.44 -34.09
C ILE A 250 23.57 1.34 -33.47
N LYS A 251 23.46 2.65 -33.68
CA LYS A 251 24.27 3.63 -32.96
C LYS A 251 23.58 3.96 -31.63
N LEU A 252 24.31 3.77 -30.53
CA LEU A 252 23.74 4.04 -29.20
C LEU A 252 23.47 5.53 -28.99
N LEU A 253 22.30 5.83 -28.42
CA LEU A 253 21.89 7.17 -28.03
C LEU A 253 22.67 7.63 -26.80
N PRO A 254 23.06 8.92 -26.72
CA PRO A 254 23.68 9.46 -25.51
C PRO A 254 22.66 9.50 -24.35
N PRO A 255 23.10 9.42 -23.08
CA PRO A 255 22.24 9.63 -21.93
C PRO A 255 21.56 11.00 -21.97
N LYS A 256 20.24 11.05 -21.71
CA LYS A 256 19.48 12.28 -21.55
C LYS A 256 19.76 12.85 -20.15
N ILE A 257 20.50 13.97 -20.07
CA ILE A 257 20.82 14.62 -18.79
C ILE A 257 19.52 15.10 -18.12
N LYS A 258 19.13 14.49 -17.00
CA LYS A 258 18.10 15.05 -16.10
C LYS A 258 18.73 16.23 -15.36
N VAL A 259 18.29 17.45 -15.66
CA VAL A 259 18.64 18.65 -14.88
C VAL A 259 17.90 18.56 -13.54
N GLN A 260 18.58 18.04 -12.51
CA GLN A 260 18.19 18.19 -11.11
C GLN A 260 19.42 18.68 -10.35
N GLU A 261 19.41 19.98 -10.04
CA GLU A 261 20.40 20.62 -9.18
C GLU A 261 20.17 20.26 -7.70
N ASN A 262 21.28 20.02 -7.00
CA ASN A 262 21.52 20.12 -5.56
C ASN A 262 21.05 18.96 -4.65
N ILE A 263 22.03 18.17 -4.16
CA ILE A 263 22.60 18.16 -2.79
C ILE A 263 23.23 16.76 -2.59
N LEU A 264 24.53 16.63 -2.84
CA LEU A 264 25.29 15.43 -2.47
C LEU A 264 26.72 15.80 -2.07
N HIS A 265 26.82 16.72 -1.11
CA HIS A 265 28.08 17.02 -0.42
C HIS A 265 27.85 17.41 1.03
N SER A 266 27.35 16.47 1.82
CA SER A 266 27.70 16.31 3.23
C SER A 266 27.19 14.95 3.71
N GLN A 267 27.83 14.38 4.72
CA GLN A 267 27.47 13.11 5.38
C GLN A 267 27.99 11.81 4.74
N LYS A 268 29.29 11.77 4.43
CA LYS A 268 30.10 10.58 4.78
C LYS A 268 30.96 10.96 5.98
N ASN A 269 30.53 10.55 7.18
CA ASN A 269 31.37 10.19 8.34
C ASN A 269 30.53 10.12 9.62
N ALA A 270 30.14 8.90 10.03
CA ALA A 270 30.09 8.48 11.44
C ALA A 270 29.84 6.96 11.51
N LYS A 271 30.92 6.20 11.70
CA LYS A 271 30.91 4.84 12.27
C LYS A 271 30.77 4.96 13.79
N ILE A 272 30.16 3.95 14.44
CA ILE A 272 30.31 3.44 15.83
C ILE A 272 28.96 2.76 16.16
N SER A 273 28.81 1.62 16.84
CA SER A 273 29.65 0.47 17.23
C SER A 273 28.66 -0.52 17.86
N SER A 274 28.88 -1.80 17.65
CA SER A 274 28.13 -2.92 18.25
C SER A 274 28.27 -2.98 19.78
N SER A 275 27.17 -3.26 20.49
CA SER A 275 27.22 -3.90 21.81
C SER A 275 26.05 -4.85 22.03
N ASP A 276 26.40 -6.09 22.34
CA ASP A 276 25.56 -7.18 22.80
C ASP A 276 24.86 -6.86 24.13
N HIS A 277 23.59 -7.24 24.29
CA HIS A 277 23.16 -8.14 25.39
C HIS A 277 21.68 -8.57 25.31
N LYS A 278 21.55 -9.90 25.35
CA LYS A 278 20.48 -10.78 25.86
C LYS A 278 19.22 -10.13 26.49
N ASP A 279 18.07 -10.44 25.90
CA ASP A 279 16.88 -10.89 26.63
C ASP A 279 16.03 -11.80 25.72
N LYS A 280 16.19 -13.11 25.91
CA LYS A 280 15.43 -14.16 25.23
C LYS A 280 14.34 -14.62 26.18
N ASP A 281 13.14 -14.05 26.10
CA ASP A 281 11.95 -14.69 26.72
C ASP A 281 10.60 -14.29 26.07
N ASN A 282 10.59 -13.55 24.95
CA ASN A 282 9.35 -13.24 24.21
C ASN A 282 9.26 -13.85 22.79
N VAL A 283 10.26 -14.64 22.39
CA VAL A 283 10.33 -15.29 21.06
C VAL A 283 9.45 -16.56 20.99
N HIS A 284 9.08 -17.16 22.12
CA HIS A 284 8.42 -18.46 22.16
C HIS A 284 6.93 -18.50 21.79
N LYS A 285 6.32 -17.39 21.33
CA LYS A 285 4.89 -17.37 20.95
C LYS A 285 4.64 -17.19 19.45
N LEU A 286 5.69 -17.06 18.62
CA LEU A 286 5.57 -17.06 17.16
C LEU A 286 5.79 -18.45 16.53
N ASN A 287 6.54 -19.33 17.20
CA ASN A 287 6.81 -20.69 16.69
C ASN A 287 5.52 -21.51 16.44
N ASP A 288 4.43 -21.19 17.12
CA ASP A 288 3.15 -21.90 16.90
C ASP A 288 2.45 -21.48 15.59
N LEU A 289 2.72 -20.27 15.08
CA LEU A 289 2.25 -19.79 13.77
C LEU A 289 3.19 -20.23 12.64
N GLU A 290 4.51 -20.29 12.90
CA GLU A 290 5.47 -20.90 11.97
C GLU A 290 5.11 -22.36 11.69
N ASN A 291 4.79 -23.14 12.72
CA ASN A 291 4.50 -24.57 12.57
C ASN A 291 3.20 -24.88 11.82
N GLU A 292 2.20 -23.99 11.83
CA GLU A 292 0.97 -24.17 11.03
C GLU A 292 1.14 -23.74 9.57
N MET A 293 2.05 -22.80 9.28
CA MET A 293 2.37 -22.36 7.92
C MET A 293 3.38 -23.28 7.22
N ASP A 294 4.30 -23.90 7.97
CA ASP A 294 5.35 -24.79 7.46
C ASP A 294 4.83 -26.19 7.06
N HIS A 295 3.59 -26.53 7.43
CA HIS A 295 2.93 -27.76 6.98
C HIS A 295 2.15 -27.65 5.66
N ASN A 296 2.01 -26.45 5.08
CA ASN A 296 1.29 -26.25 3.83
C ASN A 296 2.10 -25.54 2.72
N MET A 297 3.37 -25.23 2.92
CA MET A 297 4.27 -24.81 1.85
C MET A 297 5.44 -25.79 1.72
N ASP A 298 5.63 -26.31 0.50
CA ASP A 298 6.80 -27.09 0.13
C ASP A 298 8.08 -26.37 0.60
N ASN A 299 8.93 -27.13 1.28
CA ASN A 299 10.20 -26.75 1.91
C ASN A 299 11.30 -26.33 0.90
N ASN A 300 10.96 -25.49 -0.08
CA ASN A 300 11.86 -24.96 -1.10
C ASN A 300 11.55 -23.49 -1.48
N SER A 301 10.86 -22.73 -0.62
CA SER A 301 10.49 -21.34 -0.91
C SER A 301 11.65 -20.35 -0.69
N CYS A 302 11.85 -19.52 -1.70
CA CYS A 302 12.74 -18.37 -1.71
C CYS A 302 12.33 -17.33 -0.64
N GLY A 303 13.23 -17.04 0.32
CA GLY A 303 13.19 -15.83 1.15
C GLY A 303 12.80 -16.04 2.62
N ASN A 304 13.56 -15.41 3.53
CA ASN A 304 13.31 -15.43 4.98
C ASN A 304 12.16 -14.46 5.34
N LEU A 305 10.98 -14.97 5.70
CA LEU A 305 9.80 -14.18 6.10
C LEU A 305 10.12 -13.22 7.26
N ASP A 306 11.00 -13.62 8.18
CA ASP A 306 11.43 -12.75 9.29
C ASP A 306 12.11 -11.50 8.77
N ALA A 307 12.95 -11.64 7.74
CA ALA A 307 13.70 -10.53 7.18
C ALA A 307 12.80 -9.44 6.60
N ILE A 308 11.64 -9.80 6.04
CA ILE A 308 10.69 -8.82 5.48
C ILE A 308 9.70 -8.27 6.52
N LEU A 309 9.60 -8.90 7.70
CA LEU A 309 8.77 -8.44 8.82
C LEU A 309 9.58 -7.73 9.92
N GLU A 310 10.90 -7.61 9.78
CA GLU A 310 11.79 -6.90 10.72
C GLU A 310 11.27 -5.51 11.14
N PRO A 311 10.79 -4.61 10.25
CA PRO A 311 10.24 -3.31 10.68
C PRO A 311 9.07 -3.44 11.67
N PHE A 312 8.20 -4.41 11.44
CA PHE A 312 7.06 -4.69 12.31
C PHE A 312 7.49 -5.31 13.63
N ASN A 313 8.39 -6.29 13.59
CA ASN A 313 8.94 -6.95 14.77
C ASN A 313 9.70 -5.95 15.66
N TYR A 314 10.46 -5.04 15.05
CA TYR A 314 11.11 -3.93 15.72
C TYR A 314 10.10 -3.06 16.47
N LEU A 315 9.07 -2.53 15.80
CA LEU A 315 8.06 -1.69 16.46
C LEU A 315 7.35 -2.45 17.60
N LYS A 316 7.04 -3.73 17.41
CA LYS A 316 6.40 -4.59 18.41
C LYS A 316 7.28 -4.80 19.65
N SER A 317 8.60 -4.86 19.47
CA SER A 317 9.56 -5.01 20.58
C SER A 317 9.69 -3.76 21.47
N LEU A 318 9.31 -2.59 20.96
CA LEU A 318 9.40 -1.35 21.72
C LEU A 318 8.37 -1.34 22.87
N PRO A 319 8.76 -0.95 24.10
CA PRO A 319 7.87 -0.99 25.26
C PRO A 319 6.66 -0.04 25.12
N GLY A 320 5.45 -0.61 25.08
CA GLY A 320 4.18 0.12 25.01
C GLY A 320 3.38 0.11 26.32
N LYS A 321 2.42 1.03 26.48
CA LYS A 321 1.54 1.09 27.68
C LYS A 321 0.40 0.05 27.67
N ASN A 322 0.27 -0.75 26.60
CA ASN A 322 -0.77 -1.79 26.40
C ASN A 322 -2.21 -1.37 26.74
N VAL A 323 -2.54 -0.08 26.56
CA VAL A 323 -3.89 0.45 26.85
C VAL A 323 -4.95 -0.23 25.98
N ARG A 324 -4.62 -0.57 24.72
CA ARG A 324 -5.54 -1.22 23.79
C ARG A 324 -5.92 -2.62 24.21
N SER A 325 -4.97 -3.51 24.50
CA SER A 325 -5.32 -4.88 24.93
C SER A 325 -6.17 -4.87 26.21
N LYS A 326 -5.86 -3.98 27.17
CA LYS A 326 -6.70 -3.76 28.36
C LYS A 326 -8.11 -3.29 28.01
N LEU A 327 -8.25 -2.45 26.97
CA LEU A 327 -9.54 -1.97 26.50
C LEU A 327 -10.33 -3.07 25.78
N ILE A 328 -9.69 -3.88 24.94
CA ILE A 328 -10.33 -5.04 24.30
C ILE A 328 -10.81 -6.02 25.37
N GLU A 329 -10.00 -6.28 26.40
CA GLU A 329 -10.37 -7.06 27.57
C GLU A 329 -11.56 -6.45 28.33
N ALA A 330 -11.53 -5.13 28.56
CA ALA A 330 -12.64 -4.42 29.18
C ALA A 330 -13.92 -4.53 28.34
N LEU A 331 -13.86 -4.44 27.02
CA LEU A 331 -15.02 -4.64 26.15
C LEU A 331 -15.51 -6.10 26.21
N ASN A 332 -14.60 -7.08 26.21
CA ASN A 332 -14.95 -8.49 26.28
C ASN A 332 -15.66 -8.88 27.58
N TYR A 333 -15.54 -8.09 28.66
CA TYR A 333 -16.37 -8.24 29.86
C TYR A 333 -17.87 -8.30 29.52
N TRP A 334 -18.32 -7.49 28.55
CA TRP A 334 -19.71 -7.51 28.09
C TRP A 334 -19.98 -8.65 27.10
N PHE A 335 -19.08 -8.87 26.13
CA PHE A 335 -19.31 -9.80 25.02
C PHE A 335 -19.05 -11.27 25.34
N GLN A 336 -18.27 -11.59 26.37
CA GLN A 336 -17.99 -12.96 26.83
C GLN A 336 -17.57 -13.90 25.69
N VAL A 337 -16.75 -13.41 24.76
CA VAL A 337 -16.17 -14.22 23.69
C VAL A 337 -15.27 -15.28 24.29
N SER A 338 -15.24 -16.48 23.69
CA SER A 338 -14.36 -17.56 24.13
C SER A 338 -12.89 -17.13 24.11
N GLU A 339 -12.07 -17.67 25.01
CA GLU A 339 -10.65 -17.32 25.13
C GLU A 339 -9.89 -17.52 23.80
N GLU A 340 -10.20 -18.60 23.08
CA GLU A 340 -9.64 -18.91 21.77
C GLU A 340 -9.92 -17.80 20.73
N LYS A 341 -11.20 -17.44 20.56
CA LYS A 341 -11.59 -16.39 19.60
C LYS A 341 -11.12 -15.01 20.05
N PHE A 342 -11.12 -14.74 21.36
CA PHE A 342 -10.61 -13.50 21.92
C PHE A 342 -9.12 -13.33 21.62
N LYS A 343 -8.30 -14.38 21.78
CA LYS A 343 -6.88 -14.35 21.44
C LYS A 343 -6.67 -14.04 19.95
N VAL A 344 -7.49 -14.64 19.07
CA VAL A 344 -7.44 -14.33 17.63
C VAL A 344 -7.76 -12.86 17.37
N ILE A 345 -8.81 -12.31 18.01
CA ILE A 345 -9.20 -10.90 17.88
C ILE A 345 -8.09 -9.97 18.39
N ASP A 346 -7.54 -10.19 19.60
CA ASP A 346 -6.47 -9.36 20.16
C ASP A 346 -5.23 -9.34 19.26
N GLU A 347 -4.87 -10.48 18.68
CA GLU A 347 -3.77 -10.57 17.71
C GLU A 347 -4.05 -9.79 16.43
N ILE A 348 -5.24 -9.92 15.83
CA ILE A 348 -5.65 -9.13 14.65
C ILE A 348 -5.58 -7.63 14.96
N MET A 349 -6.10 -7.21 16.11
CA MET A 349 -6.08 -5.81 16.51
C MET A 349 -4.66 -5.29 16.75
N GLY A 350 -3.77 -6.12 17.31
CA GLY A 350 -2.36 -5.81 17.48
C GLY A 350 -1.62 -5.67 16.15
N MET A 351 -1.90 -6.56 15.20
CA MET A 351 -1.35 -6.51 13.84
C MET A 351 -1.75 -5.24 13.13
N LEU A 352 -3.06 -4.97 13.01
CA LEU A 352 -3.58 -3.81 12.31
C LEU A 352 -3.12 -2.49 12.93
N HIS A 353 -3.08 -2.40 14.26
CA HIS A 353 -2.61 -1.20 14.92
C HIS A 353 -1.12 -0.92 14.69
N ASN A 354 -0.27 -1.93 14.83
CA ASN A 354 1.16 -1.72 14.65
C ASN A 354 1.49 -1.47 13.18
N ALA A 355 0.81 -2.13 12.24
CA ALA A 355 0.91 -1.83 10.82
C ALA A 355 0.51 -0.37 10.52
N SER A 356 -0.63 0.10 11.07
CA SER A 356 -1.04 1.49 10.87
C SER A 356 -0.03 2.48 11.45
N LEU A 357 0.62 2.17 12.58
CA LEU A 357 1.66 3.04 13.16
C LEU A 357 2.92 3.13 12.29
N LEU A 358 3.32 2.04 11.62
CA LEU A 358 4.47 2.07 10.71
C LEU A 358 4.21 3.02 9.53
N ILE A 359 3.00 2.97 8.97
CA ILE A 359 2.59 3.85 7.88
C ILE A 359 2.42 5.29 8.37
N ASP A 360 1.74 5.51 9.51
CA ASP A 360 1.54 6.83 10.12
C ASP A 360 2.87 7.53 10.42
N ASP A 361 3.86 6.82 10.97
CA ASP A 361 5.21 7.38 11.22
C ASP A 361 5.91 7.83 9.91
N ILE A 362 5.65 7.16 8.77
CA ILE A 362 6.16 7.58 7.45
C ILE A 362 5.38 8.79 6.93
N GLU A 363 4.05 8.74 6.99
CA GLU A 363 3.15 9.79 6.50
C GLU A 363 3.35 11.10 7.25
N ASP A 364 3.68 11.04 8.55
CA ASP A 364 3.96 12.18 9.42
C ASP A 364 5.44 12.60 9.38
N GLY A 365 6.33 11.79 8.79
CA GLY A 365 7.77 12.05 8.78
C GLY A 365 8.37 12.06 10.19
N SER A 366 7.83 11.22 11.09
CA SER A 366 8.22 11.16 12.49
C SER A 366 9.69 10.71 12.62
N GLU A 367 10.40 11.23 13.62
CA GLU A 367 11.78 10.80 13.89
C GLU A 367 11.85 9.71 14.96
N LEU A 368 10.95 9.78 15.95
CA LEU A 368 10.97 8.93 17.13
C LEU A 368 9.59 8.33 17.41
N ARG A 369 9.59 7.04 17.79
CA ARG A 369 8.46 6.36 18.40
C ARG A 369 8.88 5.70 19.71
N ARG A 370 8.16 5.99 20.79
CA ARG A 370 8.41 5.42 22.13
C ARG A 370 9.85 5.66 22.61
N GLY A 371 10.45 6.79 22.21
CA GLY A 371 11.82 7.18 22.55
C GLY A 371 12.90 6.48 21.72
N SER A 372 12.54 5.73 20.69
CA SER A 372 13.48 5.06 19.77
C SER A 372 13.25 5.54 18.33
N PRO A 373 14.25 5.45 17.43
CA PRO A 373 14.07 5.81 16.02
C PRO A 373 12.93 5.03 15.39
N VAL A 374 12.15 5.67 14.52
CA VAL A 374 11.07 4.97 13.79
C VAL A 374 11.64 3.94 12.81
N ALA A 375 10.84 2.92 12.50
CA ALA A 375 11.30 1.76 11.72
C ALA A 375 11.82 2.15 10.32
N HIS A 376 11.19 3.12 9.64
CA HIS A 376 11.60 3.53 8.30
C HIS A 376 12.97 4.22 8.24
N LEU A 377 13.45 4.78 9.36
CA LEU A 377 14.81 5.32 9.46
C LEU A 377 15.87 4.22 9.68
N ILE A 378 15.47 3.05 10.17
CA ILE A 378 16.36 1.91 10.43
C ILE A 378 16.40 0.96 9.22
N TYR A 379 15.23 0.60 8.72
CA TYR A 379 15.04 -0.45 7.70
C TYR A 379 14.72 0.12 6.31
N GLY A 380 14.54 1.43 6.20
CA GLY A 380 14.14 2.11 4.98
C GLY A 380 12.62 2.17 4.79
N THR A 381 12.17 3.25 4.14
CA THR A 381 10.77 3.47 3.80
C THR A 381 10.15 2.32 2.99
N PRO A 382 10.77 1.82 1.90
CA PRO A 382 10.13 0.78 1.08
C PRO A 382 9.83 -0.51 1.84
N LEU A 383 10.79 -0.99 2.63
CA LEU A 383 10.62 -2.21 3.42
C LEU A 383 9.59 -2.02 4.54
N THR A 384 9.55 -0.83 5.14
CA THR A 384 8.59 -0.53 6.21
C THR A 384 7.15 -0.48 5.69
N ILE A 385 6.92 0.12 4.52
CA ILE A 385 5.62 0.12 3.85
C ILE A 385 5.20 -1.31 3.53
N ASN A 386 6.05 -2.07 2.84
CA ASN A 386 5.76 -3.46 2.47
C ASN A 386 5.47 -4.34 3.70
N ALA A 387 6.23 -4.19 4.79
CA ALA A 387 6.00 -4.94 6.03
C ALA A 387 4.63 -4.60 6.65
N ALA A 388 4.24 -3.33 6.66
CA ALA A 388 2.95 -2.91 7.19
C ALA A 388 1.78 -3.43 6.34
N GLU A 389 1.86 -3.33 5.01
CA GLU A 389 0.85 -3.85 4.09
C GLU A 389 0.71 -5.37 4.19
N LEU A 390 1.84 -6.10 4.21
CA LEU A 390 1.84 -7.54 4.41
C LEU A 390 1.14 -7.94 5.71
N VAL A 391 1.42 -7.25 6.81
CA VAL A 391 0.76 -7.49 8.10
C VAL A 391 -0.75 -7.21 8.03
N CYS A 392 -1.19 -6.20 7.29
CA CYS A 392 -2.62 -5.96 7.05
C CYS A 392 -3.27 -7.15 6.34
N PHE A 393 -2.64 -7.70 5.29
CA PHE A 393 -3.16 -8.89 4.61
C PHE A 393 -3.13 -10.15 5.47
N LEU A 394 -2.09 -10.34 6.27
CA LEU A 394 -2.02 -11.44 7.24
C LEU A 394 -3.10 -11.31 8.31
N ALA A 395 -3.44 -10.09 8.76
CA ALA A 395 -4.53 -9.87 9.69
C ALA A 395 -5.89 -10.21 9.07
N ILE A 396 -6.10 -9.89 7.79
CA ILE A 396 -7.29 -10.30 7.02
C ILE A 396 -7.36 -11.83 6.93
N GLN A 397 -6.27 -12.48 6.54
CA GLN A 397 -6.19 -13.95 6.45
C GLN A 397 -6.53 -14.60 7.79
N LYS A 398 -5.95 -14.08 8.87
CA LYS A 398 -6.18 -14.55 10.23
C LYS A 398 -7.62 -14.34 10.70
N ALA A 399 -8.29 -13.29 10.25
CA ALA A 399 -9.69 -13.04 10.59
C ALA A 399 -10.62 -14.15 10.10
N TYR A 400 -10.31 -14.80 8.98
CA TYR A 400 -11.09 -15.93 8.47
C TYR A 400 -11.09 -17.16 9.40
N THR A 401 -10.15 -17.27 10.36
CA THR A 401 -10.15 -18.37 11.35
C THR A 401 -11.22 -18.20 12.44
N LEU A 402 -11.90 -17.06 12.51
CA LEU A 402 -13.02 -16.83 13.43
C LEU A 402 -14.31 -17.58 13.04
N ASP A 403 -14.30 -18.23 11.87
CA ASP A 403 -15.40 -19.04 11.29
C ASP A 403 -16.74 -18.29 11.24
N ASN A 404 -16.68 -17.04 10.75
CA ASN A 404 -17.86 -16.21 10.54
C ASN A 404 -17.84 -15.63 9.11
N PRO A 405 -18.88 -15.82 8.29
CA PRO A 405 -18.89 -15.41 6.89
C PRO A 405 -18.82 -13.88 6.70
N ASP A 406 -19.24 -13.10 7.70
CA ASP A 406 -19.20 -11.63 7.63
C ASP A 406 -17.84 -11.03 8.00
N VAL A 407 -16.90 -11.82 8.54
CA VAL A 407 -15.66 -11.30 9.13
C VAL A 407 -14.80 -10.54 8.12
N GLY A 408 -14.66 -11.06 6.89
CA GLY A 408 -13.88 -10.42 5.83
C GLY A 408 -14.47 -9.07 5.43
N ARG A 409 -15.80 -9.01 5.27
CA ARG A 409 -16.51 -7.77 4.93
C ARG A 409 -16.37 -6.74 6.06
N ILE A 410 -16.63 -7.13 7.31
CA ILE A 410 -16.50 -6.25 8.48
C ILE A 410 -15.10 -5.65 8.54
N LEU A 411 -14.06 -6.48 8.37
CA LEU A 411 -12.69 -6.02 8.47
C LEU A 411 -12.32 -5.04 7.35
N ILE A 412 -12.69 -5.36 6.10
CA ILE A 412 -12.44 -4.47 4.95
C ILE A 412 -13.20 -3.16 5.10
N ASP A 413 -14.48 -3.18 5.46
CA ASP A 413 -15.31 -1.98 5.63
C ASP A 413 -14.67 -1.01 6.65
N HIS A 414 -14.21 -1.54 7.80
CA HIS A 414 -13.54 -0.71 8.82
C HIS A 414 -12.15 -0.24 8.42
N LEU A 415 -11.37 -1.05 7.70
CA LEU A 415 -10.07 -0.62 7.17
C LEU A 415 -10.24 0.52 6.16
N VAL A 416 -11.25 0.47 5.31
CA VAL A 416 -11.58 1.56 4.37
C VAL A 416 -11.92 2.85 5.12
N GLU A 417 -12.76 2.80 6.16
CA GLU A 417 -13.08 3.99 6.96
C GLU A 417 -11.86 4.54 7.69
N LEU A 418 -10.98 3.68 8.22
CA LEU A 418 -9.73 4.11 8.86
C LEU A 418 -8.83 4.89 7.89
N HIS A 419 -8.65 4.40 6.66
CA HIS A 419 -7.88 5.08 5.63
C HIS A 419 -8.54 6.38 5.15
N LYS A 420 -9.88 6.46 5.09
CA LYS A 420 -10.57 7.73 4.82
C LYS A 420 -10.27 8.76 5.91
N GLY A 421 -10.33 8.36 7.19
CA GLY A 421 -9.97 9.20 8.32
C GLY A 421 -8.55 9.75 8.22
N GLN A 422 -7.56 8.85 8.00
CA GLN A 422 -6.17 9.22 7.79
C GLN A 422 -6.00 10.16 6.59
N GLY A 423 -6.66 9.85 5.47
CA GLY A 423 -6.61 10.66 4.26
C GLY A 423 -7.15 12.07 4.45
N TYR A 424 -8.18 12.28 5.26
CA TYR A 424 -8.66 13.63 5.58
C TYR A 424 -7.65 14.43 6.41
N ASP A 425 -7.03 13.80 7.41
CA ASP A 425 -5.99 14.41 8.26
C ASP A 425 -4.81 14.90 7.40
N ILE A 426 -4.31 14.02 6.52
CA ILE A 426 -3.24 14.32 5.55
C ILE A 426 -3.69 15.40 4.56
N TRP A 427 -4.88 15.28 3.97
CA TRP A 427 -5.35 16.21 2.95
C TRP A 427 -5.47 17.64 3.51
N TRP A 428 -5.98 17.82 4.72
CA TRP A 428 -6.03 19.13 5.39
C TRP A 428 -4.64 19.72 5.60
N ARG A 429 -3.70 18.90 6.08
CA ARG A 429 -2.30 19.28 6.30
C ARG A 429 -1.61 19.68 5.00
N GLU A 430 -1.68 18.87 3.95
CA GLU A 430 -1.02 19.13 2.67
C GLU A 430 -1.62 20.33 1.92
N ASN A 431 -2.94 20.55 2.04
CA ASN A 431 -3.62 21.66 1.36
C ASN A 431 -3.74 22.92 2.22
N ASN A 432 -3.24 22.90 3.46
CA ASN A 432 -3.32 23.99 4.42
C ASN A 432 -4.75 24.47 4.72
N ILE A 433 -5.68 23.52 4.81
CA ILE A 433 -7.10 23.77 5.07
C ILE A 433 -7.39 23.40 6.52
N CYS A 434 -7.62 24.41 7.37
CA CYS A 434 -8.04 24.17 8.74
C CYS A 434 -9.48 23.61 8.77
N PRO A 435 -9.73 22.40 9.29
CA PRO A 435 -11.07 21.84 9.39
C PRO A 435 -11.89 22.51 10.50
N THR A 436 -13.22 22.46 10.41
CA THR A 436 -14.13 22.74 11.55
C THR A 436 -13.98 21.70 12.64
N GLU A 437 -14.31 22.05 13.89
CA GLU A 437 -14.37 21.06 14.97
C GLU A 437 -15.28 19.87 14.61
N GLU A 438 -16.42 20.11 13.94
CA GLU A 438 -17.31 19.05 13.49
C GLU A 438 -16.65 18.11 12.48
N ASN A 439 -15.91 18.66 11.51
CA ASN A 439 -15.18 17.84 10.53
C ASN A 439 -14.05 17.06 11.20
N TYR A 440 -13.33 17.68 12.13
CA TYR A 440 -12.31 17.00 12.92
C TYR A 440 -12.91 15.83 13.73
N TYR A 441 -14.09 15.99 14.33
CA TYR A 441 -14.78 14.89 15.02
C TYR A 441 -15.13 13.74 14.07
N LYS A 442 -15.64 14.04 12.87
CA LYS A 442 -15.93 13.02 11.84
C LYS A 442 -14.67 12.28 11.38
N MET A 443 -13.56 12.99 11.23
CA MET A 443 -12.28 12.38 10.89
C MET A 443 -11.81 11.42 11.98
N ILE A 444 -11.91 11.81 13.26
CA ILE A 444 -11.52 10.93 14.38
C ILE A 444 -12.41 9.71 14.49
N ASP A 445 -13.72 9.88 14.31
CA ASP A 445 -14.67 8.78 14.30
C ASP A 445 -14.26 7.72 13.27
N ASN A 446 -13.69 8.14 12.14
CA ASN A 446 -13.11 7.25 11.13
C ASN A 446 -11.72 6.70 11.50
N LYS A 447 -10.77 7.55 11.93
CA LYS A 447 -9.37 7.17 12.22
C LYS A 447 -9.24 6.33 13.51
N CYS A 448 -9.62 6.89 14.65
CA CYS A 448 -9.51 6.24 15.96
C CYS A 448 -10.75 5.40 16.27
N GLY A 449 -11.93 5.93 15.96
CA GLY A 449 -13.21 5.22 16.15
C GLY A 449 -13.33 3.97 15.28
N GLY A 450 -12.79 3.98 14.06
CA GLY A 450 -12.80 2.82 13.15
C GLY A 450 -12.21 1.56 13.76
N LEU A 451 -11.06 1.66 14.43
CA LEU A 451 -10.40 0.51 15.05
C LEU A 451 -11.18 -0.03 16.27
N PHE A 452 -11.82 0.86 17.05
CA PHE A 452 -12.70 0.45 18.15
C PHE A 452 -13.99 -0.20 17.66
N ARG A 453 -14.61 0.34 16.61
CA ARG A 453 -15.80 -0.26 16.00
C ARG A 453 -15.50 -1.62 15.39
N LEU A 454 -14.34 -1.77 14.74
CA LEU A 454 -13.87 -3.07 14.28
C LEU A 454 -13.78 -4.06 15.44
N THR A 455 -13.15 -3.66 16.55
CA THR A 455 -13.06 -4.50 17.76
C THR A 455 -14.46 -4.91 18.24
N LEU A 456 -15.38 -3.96 18.35
CA LEU A 456 -16.75 -4.21 18.80
C LEU A 456 -17.49 -5.17 17.88
N ASP A 457 -17.40 -4.97 16.56
CA ASP A 457 -18.07 -5.81 15.59
C ASP A 457 -17.48 -7.23 15.60
N LEU A 458 -16.15 -7.38 15.71
CA LEU A 458 -15.50 -8.69 15.86
C LEU A 458 -15.91 -9.41 17.15
N LEU A 459 -15.92 -8.69 18.28
CA LEU A 459 -16.38 -9.24 19.56
C LEU A 459 -17.86 -9.64 19.48
N ARG A 460 -18.70 -8.83 18.82
CA ARG A 460 -20.14 -9.08 18.67
C ARG A 460 -20.41 -10.33 17.83
N ILE A 461 -19.78 -10.48 16.67
CA ILE A 461 -20.00 -11.65 15.80
C ILE A 461 -19.47 -12.96 16.41
N CYS A 462 -18.53 -12.86 17.35
CA CYS A 462 -17.95 -14.00 18.07
C CYS A 462 -18.60 -14.23 19.44
N SER A 463 -19.49 -13.35 19.88
CA SER A 463 -20.13 -13.41 21.20
C SER A 463 -21.19 -14.50 21.23
N PRO A 464 -21.26 -15.30 22.32
CA PRO A 464 -22.38 -16.20 22.55
C PRO A 464 -23.64 -15.46 23.03
N ILE A 465 -23.54 -14.16 23.34
CA ILE A 465 -24.62 -13.36 23.92
C ILE A 465 -25.26 -12.51 22.83
N ASN A 466 -26.59 -12.58 22.73
CA ASN A 466 -27.37 -11.64 21.94
C ASN A 466 -27.58 -10.34 22.72
N PHE A 467 -27.08 -9.24 22.18
CA PHE A 467 -27.25 -7.92 22.76
C PHE A 467 -28.57 -7.29 22.32
N THR A 468 -29.20 -6.53 23.22
CA THR A 468 -30.30 -5.65 22.82
C THR A 468 -29.76 -4.50 21.98
N GLU A 469 -30.57 -4.02 21.03
CA GLU A 469 -30.20 -2.87 20.19
C GLU A 469 -29.82 -1.65 21.04
N GLU A 470 -30.50 -1.44 22.18
CA GLU A 470 -30.18 -0.38 23.12
C GLU A 470 -28.78 -0.54 23.74
N LYS A 471 -28.41 -1.75 24.18
CA LYS A 471 -27.09 -2.02 24.78
C LYS A 471 -26.00 -1.88 23.72
N THR A 472 -26.22 -2.38 22.51
CA THR A 472 -25.27 -2.20 21.39
C THR A 472 -25.07 -0.72 21.06
N LYS A 473 -26.16 0.06 20.98
CA LYS A 473 -26.08 1.50 20.74
C LYS A 473 -25.29 2.23 21.83
N ALA A 474 -25.55 1.92 23.09
CA ALA A 474 -24.84 2.54 24.21
C ALA A 474 -23.33 2.19 24.24
N ILE A 475 -22.96 0.95 23.89
CA ILE A 475 -21.55 0.55 23.76
C ILE A 475 -20.87 1.28 22.59
N ASN A 476 -21.56 1.40 21.45
CA ASN A 476 -21.05 2.16 20.30
C ASN A 476 -20.83 3.64 20.67
N GLU A 477 -21.81 4.27 21.33
CA GLU A 477 -21.70 5.65 21.83
C GLU A 477 -20.51 5.79 22.78
N LEU A 478 -20.29 4.84 23.69
CA LEU A 478 -19.12 4.84 24.58
C LEU A 478 -17.81 4.79 23.78
N CYS A 479 -17.68 3.89 22.81
CA CYS A 479 -16.47 3.76 22.01
C CYS A 479 -16.19 5.00 21.15
N GLN A 480 -17.23 5.65 20.61
CA GLN A 480 -17.10 6.89 19.86
C GLN A 480 -16.63 8.04 20.77
N THR A 481 -17.29 8.23 21.91
CA THR A 481 -16.90 9.26 22.89
C THR A 481 -15.50 9.01 23.43
N PHE A 482 -15.14 7.75 23.70
CA PHE A 482 -13.81 7.36 24.13
C PHE A 482 -12.75 7.63 23.05
N GLY A 483 -13.01 7.27 21.80
CA GLY A 483 -12.09 7.53 20.69
C GLY A 483 -11.83 9.03 20.51
N LEU A 484 -12.88 9.85 20.62
CA LEU A 484 -12.76 11.31 20.58
C LEU A 484 -11.98 11.87 21.78
N PHE A 485 -12.28 11.40 22.99
CA PHE A 485 -11.52 11.74 24.19
C PHE A 485 -10.04 11.38 24.04
N PHE A 486 -9.75 10.16 23.58
CA PHE A 486 -8.40 9.64 23.47
C PHE A 486 -7.56 10.47 22.50
N GLN A 487 -8.11 10.81 21.32
CA GLN A 487 -7.40 11.63 20.34
C GLN A 487 -7.19 13.08 20.81
N ILE A 488 -8.22 13.76 21.31
CA ILE A 488 -8.08 15.15 21.79
C ILE A 488 -7.12 15.20 22.99
N ARG A 489 -7.14 14.19 23.85
CA ARG A 489 -6.16 14.04 24.94
C ARG A 489 -4.74 13.89 24.39
N ASP A 490 -4.53 13.10 23.34
CA ASP A 490 -3.20 12.94 22.74
C ASP A 490 -2.71 14.25 22.10
N ASP A 491 -3.58 14.98 21.39
CA ASP A 491 -3.29 16.32 20.86
C ASP A 491 -2.94 17.31 21.98
N TYR A 492 -3.63 17.24 23.13
CA TYR A 492 -3.28 18.02 24.32
C TYR A 492 -1.91 17.63 24.87
N CYS A 493 -1.63 16.33 24.99
CA CYS A 493 -0.35 15.80 25.49
C CYS A 493 0.83 16.25 24.61
N ASN A 494 0.65 16.29 23.29
CA ASN A 494 1.68 16.70 22.32
C ASN A 494 2.27 18.08 22.64
N LEU A 495 1.44 18.99 23.19
CA LEU A 495 1.80 20.37 23.48
C LEU A 495 2.26 20.62 24.91
N VAL A 496 1.70 19.89 25.89
CA VAL A 496 1.88 20.22 27.33
C VAL A 496 2.70 19.20 28.11
N SER A 497 2.90 17.98 27.60
CA SER A 497 3.49 16.89 28.38
C SER A 497 5.01 16.77 28.15
N THR A 498 5.76 16.85 29.24
CA THR A 498 7.21 16.60 29.27
C THR A 498 7.55 15.13 29.03
N GLU A 499 6.77 14.18 29.58
CA GLU A 499 6.93 12.74 29.31
C GLU A 499 6.68 12.41 27.83
N TYR A 500 5.66 13.04 27.22
CA TYR A 500 5.35 12.86 25.80
C TYR A 500 6.49 13.42 24.93
N THR A 501 7.01 14.59 25.28
CA THR A 501 8.18 15.21 24.64
C THR A 501 9.45 14.34 24.72
N GLN A 502 9.58 13.45 25.71
CA GLN A 502 10.72 12.53 25.80
C GLN A 502 10.54 11.27 24.94
N LYS A 503 9.29 10.84 24.73
CA LYS A 503 8.95 9.65 23.92
C LYS A 503 8.81 9.97 22.43
N LYS A 504 8.63 11.25 22.11
CA LYS A 504 8.53 11.82 20.78
C LYS A 504 9.45 13.04 20.68
N THR A 505 9.22 13.95 19.73
CA THR A 505 9.84 15.28 19.71
C THR A 505 8.90 16.35 20.30
N PHE A 506 9.46 17.50 20.71
CA PHE A 506 8.67 18.59 21.30
C PHE A 506 7.69 19.18 20.28
N CYS A 507 6.39 19.24 20.61
CA CYS A 507 5.33 19.76 19.73
C CYS A 507 5.45 19.22 18.30
N GLU A 508 5.47 17.90 18.17
CA GLU A 508 5.66 17.21 16.88
C GLU A 508 4.54 17.56 15.89
N ASP A 509 3.32 17.79 16.35
CA ASP A 509 2.19 18.20 15.48
C ASP A 509 2.52 19.47 14.68
N LEU A 510 3.35 20.36 15.24
CA LEU A 510 3.81 21.58 14.54
C LEU A 510 4.88 21.30 13.48
N THR A 511 5.74 20.29 13.70
CA THR A 511 6.68 19.80 12.68
C THR A 511 5.92 19.10 11.56
N GLU A 512 4.94 18.27 11.90
CA GLU A 512 4.10 17.59 10.93
C GLU A 512 3.27 18.59 10.11
N GLY A 513 2.90 19.74 10.70
CA GLY A 513 1.97 20.70 10.10
C GLY A 513 0.51 20.35 10.35
N LYS A 514 0.26 19.50 11.35
CA LYS A 514 -1.03 18.88 11.65
C LYS A 514 -1.99 19.86 12.31
N TYR A 515 -3.25 19.80 11.88
CA TYR A 515 -4.32 20.57 12.49
C TYR A 515 -4.88 19.83 13.72
N SER A 516 -4.11 19.81 14.82
CA SER A 516 -4.58 19.23 16.08
C SER A 516 -5.68 20.08 16.74
N PHE A 517 -6.48 19.48 17.61
CA PHE A 517 -7.65 20.14 18.23
C PHE A 517 -7.38 21.55 18.80
N PRO A 518 -6.33 21.77 19.62
CA PRO A 518 -6.00 23.12 20.12
C PRO A 518 -5.64 24.11 19.00
N ILE A 519 -5.00 23.64 17.92
CA ILE A 519 -4.63 24.47 16.75
C ILE A 519 -5.88 24.86 15.97
N ILE A 520 -6.80 23.91 15.72
CA ILE A 520 -8.08 24.16 15.06
C ILE A 520 -8.86 25.25 15.80
N HIS A 521 -9.06 25.08 17.11
CA HIS A 521 -9.77 26.05 17.93
C HIS A 521 -9.10 27.43 17.88
N ALA A 522 -7.76 27.47 17.94
CA ALA A 522 -7.01 28.73 17.89
C ALA A 522 -7.23 29.51 16.59
N ILE A 523 -7.11 28.82 15.45
CA ILE A 523 -7.28 29.42 14.12
C ILE A 523 -8.72 29.88 13.93
N GLN A 524 -9.71 29.10 14.37
CA GLN A 524 -11.12 29.45 14.20
C GLN A 524 -11.60 30.58 15.09
N ASN A 525 -11.10 30.66 16.32
CA ASN A 525 -11.45 31.76 17.21
C ASN A 525 -10.69 33.06 16.89
N ARG A 526 -9.59 32.98 16.15
CA ARG A 526 -8.78 34.14 15.74
C ARG A 526 -8.52 34.12 14.22
N PRO A 527 -9.56 34.19 13.37
CA PRO A 527 -9.41 34.03 11.92
C PRO A 527 -8.59 35.15 11.25
N ASN A 528 -8.40 36.29 11.93
CA ASN A 528 -7.58 37.40 11.46
C ASN A 528 -6.10 37.31 11.91
N ASP A 529 -5.74 36.31 12.73
CA ASP A 529 -4.38 36.11 13.22
C ASP A 529 -3.73 34.90 12.54
N ASN A 530 -2.93 35.16 11.52
CA ASN A 530 -2.30 34.12 10.71
C ASN A 530 -1.01 33.55 11.32
N ARG A 531 -0.58 33.98 12.52
CA ARG A 531 0.73 33.58 13.08
C ARG A 531 0.85 32.06 13.24
N ILE A 532 -0.15 31.42 13.84
CA ILE A 532 -0.17 29.97 14.04
C ILE A 532 -0.17 29.24 12.68
N GLN A 533 -1.03 29.66 11.74
CA GLN A 533 -1.12 29.03 10.43
C GLN A 533 0.19 29.19 9.61
N ASN A 534 0.87 30.33 9.74
CA ASN A 534 2.15 30.59 9.08
C ASN A 534 3.28 29.71 9.63
N VAL A 535 3.30 29.45 10.95
CA VAL A 535 4.29 28.53 11.54
C VAL A 535 3.96 27.08 11.16
N LEU A 536 2.68 26.70 11.19
CA LEU A 536 2.24 25.35 10.82
C LEU A 536 2.63 24.99 9.37
N LYS A 537 2.44 25.92 8.44
CA LYS A 537 2.87 25.80 7.03
C LYS A 537 4.37 25.57 6.84
N GLN A 538 5.20 26.03 7.78
CA GLN A 538 6.65 25.90 7.69
C GLN A 538 7.15 24.52 8.10
N ARG A 539 6.33 23.69 8.77
CA ARG A 539 6.74 22.36 9.26
C ARG A 539 8.08 22.42 10.03
N THR A 540 8.17 23.41 10.91
CA THR A 540 9.46 23.86 11.44
C THR A 540 9.95 22.98 12.58
N ASN A 541 11.24 22.66 12.57
CA ASN A 541 11.95 22.07 13.71
C ASN A 541 12.52 23.13 14.67
N ASN A 542 12.26 24.43 14.43
CA ASN A 542 12.77 25.50 15.27
C ASN A 542 12.02 25.58 16.60
N MET A 543 12.72 25.25 17.69
CA MET A 543 12.19 25.26 19.05
C MET A 543 11.57 26.60 19.46
N ASN A 544 12.15 27.73 19.05
CA ASN A 544 11.64 29.06 19.42
C ASN A 544 10.29 29.34 18.77
N LEU A 545 10.11 28.95 17.50
CA LEU A 545 8.84 29.09 16.79
C LEU A 545 7.77 28.19 17.40
N LYS A 546 8.11 26.96 17.76
CA LYS A 546 7.20 26.05 18.47
C LYS A 546 6.75 26.62 19.82
N GLN A 547 7.68 27.15 20.62
CA GLN A 547 7.38 27.79 21.89
C GLN A 547 6.49 29.04 21.72
N GLU A 548 6.71 29.83 20.67
CA GLU A 548 5.85 30.97 20.34
C GLU A 548 4.41 30.52 20.04
N VAL A 549 4.23 29.47 19.23
CA VAL A 549 2.89 28.92 18.96
C VAL A 549 2.23 28.43 20.23
N VAL A 550 2.93 27.68 21.10
CA VAL A 550 2.37 27.24 22.39
C VAL A 550 1.93 28.42 23.25
N LYS A 551 2.73 29.51 23.30
CA LYS A 551 2.34 30.74 23.99
C LYS A 551 1.07 31.35 23.42
N LEU A 552 0.92 31.42 22.10
CA LEU A 552 -0.30 31.90 21.44
C LEU A 552 -1.51 31.01 21.76
N LEU A 553 -1.33 29.68 21.79
CA LEU A 553 -2.39 28.75 22.16
C LEU A 553 -2.87 28.96 23.61
N HIS A 554 -1.98 29.34 24.53
CA HIS A 554 -2.37 29.77 25.87
C HIS A 554 -3.10 31.12 25.88
N GLU A 555 -2.58 32.13 25.17
CA GLU A 555 -3.19 33.47 25.07
C GLU A 555 -4.59 33.43 24.45
N PHE A 556 -4.81 32.53 23.48
CA PHE A 556 -6.11 32.35 22.82
C PHE A 556 -7.07 31.47 23.61
N GLY A 557 -6.62 30.90 24.74
CA GLY A 557 -7.41 30.00 25.58
C GLY A 557 -7.61 28.59 25.00
N SER A 558 -6.91 28.24 23.91
CA SER A 558 -7.07 26.95 23.22
C SER A 558 -6.62 25.76 24.06
N ILE A 559 -5.53 25.92 24.83
CA ILE A 559 -5.07 24.85 25.74
C ILE A 559 -6.12 24.56 26.82
N LYS A 560 -6.69 25.62 27.42
CA LYS A 560 -7.75 25.49 28.42
C LYS A 560 -9.02 24.87 27.82
N TYR A 561 -9.47 25.37 26.66
CA TYR A 561 -10.62 24.81 25.97
C TYR A 561 -10.45 23.32 25.65
N THR A 562 -9.26 22.92 25.22
CA THR A 562 -8.92 21.52 24.95
C THR A 562 -8.99 20.66 26.22
N LYS A 563 -8.44 21.15 27.35
CA LYS A 563 -8.56 20.48 28.67
C LYS A 563 -10.03 20.33 29.08
N ASP A 564 -10.80 21.41 29.03
CA ASP A 564 -12.22 21.42 29.40
C ASP A 564 -13.03 20.45 28.52
N LYS A 565 -12.73 20.39 27.22
CA LYS A 565 -13.34 19.44 26.29
C LYS A 565 -12.99 18.00 26.62
N CYS A 566 -11.72 17.69 26.93
CA CYS A 566 -11.30 16.36 27.36
C CYS A 566 -12.04 15.92 28.64
N MET A 567 -12.13 16.80 29.64
CA MET A 567 -12.83 16.50 30.90
C MET A 567 -14.32 16.24 30.67
N LYS A 568 -14.97 17.04 29.83
CA LYS A 568 -16.37 16.81 29.46
C LYS A 568 -16.59 15.45 28.79
N LEU A 569 -15.73 15.08 27.84
CA LEU A 569 -15.81 13.78 27.16
C LEU A 569 -15.52 12.62 28.13
N ALA A 570 -14.63 12.82 29.10
CA ALA A 570 -14.38 11.83 30.15
C ALA A 570 -15.62 11.64 31.04
N ASP A 571 -16.30 12.72 31.44
CA ASP A 571 -17.56 12.66 32.21
C ASP A 571 -18.66 11.93 31.43
N GLU A 572 -18.78 12.19 30.12
CA GLU A 572 -19.68 11.48 29.21
C GLU A 572 -19.35 9.98 29.16
N CYS A 573 -18.05 9.61 29.07
CA CYS A 573 -17.62 8.22 29.15
C CYS A 573 -18.00 7.58 30.50
N TYR A 574 -17.76 8.26 31.63
CA TYR A 574 -18.13 7.74 32.95
C TYR A 574 -19.65 7.52 33.09
N ALA A 575 -20.46 8.44 32.56
CA ALA A 575 -21.92 8.30 32.56
C ALA A 575 -22.36 7.08 31.73
N LEU A 576 -21.77 6.87 30.54
CA LEU A 576 -22.05 5.72 29.69
C LEU A 576 -21.58 4.40 30.32
N ILE A 577 -20.40 4.36 30.92
CA ILE A 577 -19.89 3.19 31.66
C ILE A 577 -20.84 2.81 32.79
N LYS A 578 -21.32 3.80 33.57
CA LYS A 578 -22.28 3.58 34.65
C LYS A 578 -23.62 3.05 34.13
N LYS A 579 -24.08 3.52 32.95
CA LYS A 579 -25.28 3.00 32.28
C LYS A 579 -25.08 1.54 31.82
N LEU A 580 -23.86 1.17 31.45
CA LEU A 580 -23.45 -0.15 30.98
C LEU A 580 -22.93 -1.06 32.10
N GLU A 581 -23.69 -1.18 33.19
CA GLU A 581 -23.39 -2.09 34.31
C GLU A 581 -22.09 -1.78 35.08
N ASP A 582 -21.56 -0.57 34.96
CA ASP A 582 -20.38 -0.07 35.70
C ASP A 582 -19.12 -0.94 35.52
N ASN A 583 -18.77 -1.21 34.26
CA ASN A 583 -17.59 -1.98 33.89
C ASN A 583 -16.30 -1.43 34.55
N ILE A 584 -15.82 -2.14 35.58
CA ILE A 584 -14.68 -1.74 36.41
C ILE A 584 -13.38 -1.65 35.60
N HIS A 585 -13.20 -2.54 34.62
CA HIS A 585 -11.99 -2.56 33.79
C HIS A 585 -11.89 -1.30 32.93
N PHE A 586 -13.00 -0.91 32.30
CA PHE A 586 -13.05 0.32 31.50
C PHE A 586 -12.84 1.57 32.38
N ARG A 587 -13.46 1.59 33.58
CA ARG A 587 -13.28 2.70 34.53
C ARG A 587 -11.83 2.86 34.99
N ILE A 588 -11.10 1.76 35.24
CA ILE A 588 -9.67 1.82 35.61
C ILE A 588 -8.85 2.46 34.49
N ILE A 589 -9.15 2.15 33.23
CA ILE A 589 -8.48 2.75 32.06
C ILE A 589 -8.78 4.26 32.01
N MET A 590 -10.04 4.65 32.15
CA MET A 590 -10.43 6.07 32.18
C MET A 590 -9.72 6.83 33.30
N ASN A 591 -9.73 6.31 34.53
CA ASN A 591 -9.05 6.91 35.67
C ASN A 591 -7.56 7.15 35.37
N HIS A 592 -6.89 6.16 34.79
CA HIS A 592 -5.48 6.27 34.42
C HIS A 592 -5.24 7.36 33.36
N LEU A 593 -6.10 7.44 32.35
CA LEU A 593 -5.96 8.41 31.27
C LEU A 593 -6.26 9.85 31.73
N THR A 594 -7.15 10.04 32.70
CA THR A 594 -7.51 11.36 33.23
C THR A 594 -6.51 11.95 34.21
N LEU A 595 -5.57 11.16 34.76
CA LEU A 595 -4.55 11.64 35.71
C LEU A 595 -3.75 12.86 35.21
N ILE A 596 -3.58 13.00 33.89
CA ILE A 596 -2.85 14.13 33.31
C ILE A 596 -3.54 15.49 33.53
N PHE A 597 -4.83 15.48 33.85
CA PHE A 597 -5.62 16.69 34.09
C PHE A 597 -5.64 17.10 35.57
N ASP A 598 -5.15 16.25 36.48
CA ASP A 598 -5.07 16.54 37.91
C ASP A 598 -3.90 17.48 38.21
N ASP A 599 -4.22 18.69 38.66
CA ASP A 599 -3.27 19.78 38.92
C ASP A 599 -2.24 19.44 40.04
N SER A 600 -2.48 18.39 40.84
CA SER A 600 -1.56 17.90 41.88
C SER A 600 -0.31 17.21 41.31
N THR A 601 -0.36 16.67 40.10
CA THR A 601 0.77 15.93 39.49
C THR A 601 1.73 16.82 38.69
N GLN A 602 1.29 18.02 38.28
CA GLN A 602 2.15 18.95 37.53
C GLN A 602 3.17 19.67 38.42
N ASN A 603 2.87 19.86 39.71
CA ASN A 603 3.76 20.56 40.66
C ASN A 603 5.04 19.79 41.01
N ASP A 604 5.03 18.44 40.96
CA ASP A 604 6.22 17.64 41.27
C ASP A 604 7.29 17.72 40.17
N SER A 605 6.89 18.00 38.92
CA SER A 605 7.81 18.14 37.78
C SER A 605 8.56 19.48 37.75
N MET A 606 8.05 20.51 38.43
CA MET A 606 8.73 21.81 38.55
C MET A 606 9.59 21.92 39.80
N GLN A 607 9.30 21.18 40.88
CA GLN A 607 10.09 21.24 42.11
C GLN A 607 11.37 20.37 42.08
N SER A 608 11.47 19.36 41.20
CA SER A 608 12.68 18.52 41.12
C SER A 608 13.88 19.17 40.40
N LYS A 609 13.79 20.45 40.01
CA LYS A 609 14.90 21.21 39.38
C LYS A 609 15.67 22.11 40.36
N HIS A 610 15.35 22.07 41.65
CA HIS A 610 16.16 22.69 42.70
C HIS A 610 16.35 21.74 43.87
N ILE A 611 17.25 20.77 43.72
CA ILE A 611 18.17 20.23 44.74
C ILE A 611 19.32 19.53 44.00
#